data_AF-A0A2N1RBV9-F1
#
_entry.id   AF-A0A2N1RBV9-F1
#
_cell.length_a   1.000
_cell.length_b   1.000
_cell.length_c   1.000
_cell.angle_alpha   90.00
_cell.angle_beta   90.00
_cell.angle_gamma   90.00
#
_symmetry.space_group_name_H-M   'P 1'
#
loop_
_entity.id
_entity.type
_entity.pdbx_description
1 polymer ?
#
loop_
_entity_poly.entity_id
_entity_poly.type
_entity_poly.pdbx_seq_one_letter_code
_entity_poly.pdbx_strand_id
1 'polypeptide(L)' 'MDTNLLLSEYHRRLTTSILPFWIDHGLDKVNGGMYTGLDRDGSLLESDKSVWFQGRALWTFATAYIEVEQSPEYLAV' A
#
# COMPACT_ATOMS: atom_id res chain seq x y z
N MET A 1 0.71 -29.51 2.46
CA MET A 1 1.15 -28.10 2.44
C MET A 1 0.71 -27.48 3.74
N ASP A 2 1.63 -26.92 4.52
CA ASP A 2 1.30 -26.30 5.81
C ASP A 2 0.67 -24.92 5.58
N THR A 3 -0.62 -24.79 5.88
CA THR A 3 -1.37 -23.55 5.69
C THR A 3 -0.94 -22.45 6.64
N ASN A 4 -0.43 -22.79 7.83
CA ASN A 4 0.04 -21.80 8.80
C ASN A 4 1.35 -21.14 8.35
N LEU A 5 2.22 -21.91 7.70
CA LEU A 5 3.43 -21.39 7.09
C LEU A 5 3.11 -20.36 6.00
N LEU A 6 2.13 -20.67 5.14
CA LEU A 6 1.71 -19.74 4.08
C LEU A 6 1.04 -18.49 4.63
N LEU A 7 0.14 -18.63 5.60
CA LEU A 7 -0.51 -17.49 6.23
C LEU A 7 0.54 -16.52 6.82
N SER A 8 1.52 -17.06 7.53
CA SER A 8 2.61 -16.27 8.12
C SER A 8 3.46 -15.57 7.06
N GLU A 9 3.76 -16.26 5.95
CA GLU A 9 4.53 -15.69 4.83
C GLU A 9 3.77 -14.55 4.15
N TYR A 10 2.48 -14.73 3.84
CA TYR A 10 1.67 -13.69 3.21
C TYR A 10 1.47 -12.48 4.12
N HIS A 11 1.22 -12.71 5.41
CA HIS A 11 1.11 -11.64 6.39
C HIS A 11 2.42 -10.84 6.46
N ARG A 12 3.57 -11.52 6.59
CA ARG A 12 4.88 -10.87 6.60
C ARG A 12 5.11 -10.05 5.33
N ARG A 13 4.89 -10.62 4.15
CA ARG A 13 5.10 -9.89 2.88
C ARG A 13 4.17 -8.69 2.72
N LEU A 14 2.94 -8.80 3.21
CA LEU A 14 1.99 -7.68 3.20
C LEU A 14 2.53 -6.52 4.04
N THR A 15 2.92 -6.77 5.28
CA THR A 15 3.30 -5.72 6.25
C THR A 15 4.74 -5.22 6.09
N THR A 16 5.66 -6.06 5.61
CA THR A 16 7.09 -5.69 5.52
C THR A 16 7.56 -5.35 4.10
N SER A 17 6.69 -5.43 3.10
CA SER A 17 7.08 -5.16 1.70
C SER A 17 5.99 -4.45 0.92
N ILE A 18 4.78 -5.00 0.86
CA ILE A 18 3.75 -4.47 -0.04
C ILE A 18 3.19 -3.13 0.45
N LEU A 19 2.69 -3.06 1.69
CA LEU A 19 2.14 -1.82 2.24
C LEU A 19 3.21 -0.72 2.36
N PRO A 20 4.42 -0.99 2.89
CA PRO A 20 5.48 0.02 2.95
C PRO A 20 5.86 0.57 1.58
N PHE A 21 5.97 -0.28 0.54
CA PHE A 21 6.30 0.19 -0.81
C PHE A 21 5.33 1.27 -1.30
N TRP A 22 4.04 1.08 -1.10
CA TRP A 22 3.03 2.04 -1.53
C TRP A 22 3.03 3.32 -0.67
N ILE A 23 3.30 3.23 0.64
CA ILE A 23 3.42 4.39 1.51
C ILE A 23 4.65 5.23 1.14
N ASP A 24 5.77 4.58 0.85
CA ASP A 24 7.05 5.23 0.59
C ASP A 24 7.12 5.83 -0.82
N HIS A 25 6.58 5.13 -1.82
CA HIS A 25 6.74 5.49 -3.23
C HIS A 25 5.45 5.94 -3.91
N GLY A 26 4.29 5.45 -3.45
CA GLY A 26 2.99 5.74 -4.07
C GLY A 26 2.31 6.98 -3.52
N LEU A 27 2.47 7.29 -2.24
CA LEU A 27 1.75 8.41 -1.62
C LEU A 27 2.27 9.75 -2.10
N ASP A 28 1.41 10.54 -2.76
CA ASP A 28 1.71 11.92 -3.12
C ASP A 28 1.53 12.82 -1.88
N LYS A 29 2.64 13.08 -1.20
CA LYS A 29 2.69 13.95 0.00
C LYS A 29 2.54 15.44 -0.32
N VAL A 30 2.53 15.83 -1.59
CA VAL A 30 2.41 17.23 -2.03
C VAL A 30 0.96 17.57 -2.40
N ASN A 31 0.31 16.74 -3.22
CA ASN A 31 -1.05 17.02 -3.73
C ASN A 31 -2.11 16.03 -3.23
N GLY A 32 -1.73 15.05 -2.40
CA GLY A 32 -2.61 13.99 -1.91
C GLY A 32 -2.92 12.93 -2.97
N GLY A 33 -3.42 11.79 -2.51
CA GLY A 33 -3.71 10.63 -3.35
C GLY A 33 -2.46 9.80 -3.67
N MET A 34 -2.63 8.83 -4.58
CA MET A 34 -1.66 7.79 -4.88
C MET A 34 -1.21 7.82 -6.33
N TYR A 35 0.10 7.85 -6.54
CA TYR A 35 0.73 7.49 -7.79
C TYR A 35 0.70 5.98 -7.99
N THR A 36 0.51 5.56 -9.24
CA THR A 36 0.46 4.14 -9.61
C THR A 36 1.38 3.76 -10.76
N GLY A 37 1.85 4.74 -11.54
CA GLY A 37 2.92 4.55 -12.51
C GLY A 37 4.28 4.59 -11.83
N LEU A 38 4.65 3.50 -11.14
CA LEU A 38 5.94 3.34 -10.47
C LEU A 38 6.75 2.22 -11.12
N ASP A 39 8.07 2.40 -11.21
CA ASP A 39 8.98 1.31 -11.57
C ASP A 39 9.21 0.38 -10.36
N ARG A 40 9.91 -0.73 -10.59
CA ARG A 40 10.21 -1.76 -9.59
C ARG A 40 10.99 -1.24 -8.38
N ASP A 41 11.79 -0.19 -8.56
CA ASP A 41 12.52 0.47 -7.48
C ASP A 41 11.71 1.58 -6.78
N GLY A 42 10.46 1.80 -7.21
CA GLY A 42 9.59 2.84 -6.69
C GLY A 42 9.82 4.22 -7.31
N SER A 43 10.65 4.34 -8.35
CA SER A 43 10.78 5.59 -9.10
C SER A 43 9.50 5.92 -9.87
N LEU A 44 9.15 7.21 -9.92
CA LEU A 44 7.92 7.68 -10.57
C LEU A 44 8.10 7.71 -12.09
N LEU A 45 7.25 6.94 -12.79
CA LEU A 45 7.18 6.90 -14.26
C LEU A 45 6.07 7.82 -14.79
N GLU A 46 4.95 7.90 -14.09
CA GLU A 46 3.77 8.67 -14.49
C GLU A 46 3.04 9.25 -13.27
N SER A 47 2.72 10.54 -13.33
CA SER A 47 2.09 11.28 -12.23
C SER A 47 0.55 11.35 -12.31
N ASP A 48 -0.05 10.84 -13.38
CA ASP A 48 -1.50 10.86 -13.55
C ASP A 48 -2.19 9.97 -12.52
N LYS A 49 -3.32 10.44 -12.00
CA LYS A 49 -4.06 9.78 -10.92
C LYS A 49 -5.38 9.25 -11.44
N SER A 50 -5.39 7.97 -11.80
CA SER A 50 -6.64 7.26 -12.07
C SER A 50 -7.49 7.16 -10.80
N VAL A 51 -8.71 7.69 -10.87
CA VAL A 51 -9.68 7.72 -9.76
C VAL A 51 -9.93 6.32 -9.18
N TRP A 52 -9.90 5.29 -10.02
CA TRP A 52 -10.18 3.93 -9.58
C TRP A 52 -9.13 3.42 -8.59
N PHE A 53 -7.85 3.78 -8.80
CA PHE A 53 -6.79 3.43 -7.87
C PHE A 53 -6.81 4.28 -6.60
N GLN A 54 -7.29 5.52 -6.65
CA GLN A 54 -7.46 6.34 -5.45
C GLN A 54 -8.43 5.67 -4.47
N GLY A 55 -9.59 5.25 -4.96
CA GLY A 55 -10.58 4.56 -4.14
C GLY A 55 -10.09 3.21 -3.62
N ARG A 56 -9.34 2.45 -4.44
CA ARG A 56 -8.77 1.17 -4.01
C ARG A 56 -7.70 1.35 -2.95
N ALA A 57 -6.82 2.34 -3.08
CA ALA A 57 -5.81 2.62 -2.08
C ALA A 57 -6.45 2.99 -0.74
N LEU A 58 -7.42 3.92 -0.74
CA LEU A 58 -8.14 4.30 0.47
C LEU A 58 -8.78 3.07 1.14
N TRP A 59 -9.49 2.24 0.38
CA TRP A 59 -10.10 1.03 0.92
C TRP A 59 -9.05 0.06 1.48
N THR A 60 -7.97 -0.19 0.74
CA THR A 60 -6.90 -1.11 1.16
C THR A 60 -6.22 -0.66 2.44
N PHE A 61 -5.86 0.61 2.58
CA PHE A 61 -5.19 1.10 3.78
C PHE A 61 -6.15 1.22 4.98
N ALA A 62 -7.41 1.61 4.75
CA ALA A 62 -8.43 1.57 5.80
C ALA A 62 -8.67 0.13 6.30
N THR A 63 -8.75 -0.85 5.40
CA THR A 63 -8.87 -2.26 5.77
C THR A 63 -7.61 -2.77 6.48
N ALA A 64 -6.41 -2.40 6.04
CA ALA A 64 -5.17 -2.76 6.73
C ALA A 64 -5.14 -2.21 8.16
N TYR A 65 -5.58 -0.97 8.37
CA TYR A 65 -5.68 -0.37 9.70
C TYR A 65 -6.61 -1.13 10.66
N ILE A 66 -7.74 -1.61 10.13
CA ILE A 66 -8.77 -2.29 10.92
C ILE A 66 -8.40 -3.76 11.18
N GLU A 67 -7.95 -4.48 10.15
CA GLU A 67 -7.84 -5.94 10.15
C GLU A 67 -6.41 -6.47 10.35
N VAL A 68 -5.38 -5.66 10.08
CA VAL A 68 -3.97 -6.08 10.18
C VAL A 68 -3.32 -5.49 11.44
N GLU A 69 -3.23 -4.17 11.50
CA GLU A 69 -2.70 -3.45 12.67
C GLU A 69 -3.08 -1.96 12.61
N GLN A 70 -3.27 -1.33 13.77
CA GLN A 70 -3.61 0.08 13.89
C GLN A 70 -2.38 1.00 13.71
N SER A 71 -1.69 0.88 12.57
CA SER A 71 -0.54 1.72 12.24
C SER A 71 -0.98 3.13 11.82
N PRO A 72 -0.44 4.21 12.43
CA PRO A 72 -0.74 5.59 12.01
C PRO A 72 -0.39 5.88 10.54
N GLU A 73 0.58 5.16 9.98
CA GLU A 73 0.97 5.33 8.58
C GLU A 73 -0.15 4.92 7.62
N TYR A 74 -0.96 3.91 7.97
CA TYR A 74 -2.10 3.49 7.15
C TYR A 74 -3.25 4.51 7.15
N LEU A 75 -3.39 5.31 8.22
CA LEU A 75 -4.38 6.40 8.27
C LEU A 75 -3.94 7.65 7.49
N ALA A 76 -2.63 7.77 7.23
CA ALA A 76 -2.07 8.93 6.55
C ALA A 76 -2.19 8.86 5.01
N VAL A 77 -2.68 7.72 4.48
CA VAL A 77 -2.96 7.48 3.05
C VAL A 77 -4.40 7.85 2.71
#